data_AF-A0A376U3I3-F1
#
_entry.id   AF-A0A376U3I3-F1
#
_cell.length_a   1.000
_cell.length_b   1.000
_cell.length_c   1.000
_cell.angle_alpha   90.00
_cell.angle_beta   90.00
_cell.angle_gamma   90.00
#
_symmetry.space_group_name_H-M   'P 1'
#
loop_
_entity.id
_entity.type
_entity.pdbx_description
1 polymer ?
#
loop_
_entity_poly.entity_id
_entity_poly.type
_entity_poly.pdbx_seq_one_letter_code
_entity_poly.pdbx_strand_id
1 'polypeptide(L)'
;MFDNFYDVEEKAKAGNEYAKQVMQSWADAEWFLNRPALAEKLTVTVFKVTGETNTDDLSPAPDAWSRPDIPLHALAMLKNAREGIEPDQPGVVGPIKQIEALQQKGFPLAYVGDVVGTGSSRNPPLTPFCGLWAMIFHMCRTNAAVVCASAVKLHPSSLTRWKTRVHCQSKSTSLT
;
A
#
# COMPACT_ATOMS: atom_id res chain seq x y z
N MET A 1 20.36 9.68 -8.14
CA MET A 1 21.00 10.03 -9.42
C MET A 1 20.96 11.52 -9.65
N PHE A 2 19.82 12.16 -9.96
CA PHE A 2 19.71 13.63 -10.03
C PHE A 2 20.96 14.29 -10.64
N ASP A 3 21.59 15.27 -9.97
CA ASP A 3 22.78 15.96 -10.49
C ASP A 3 24.04 15.06 -10.49
N ASN A 4 24.14 14.08 -9.60
CA ASN A 4 25.24 13.10 -9.58
C ASN A 4 25.25 12.18 -10.83
N PHE A 5 24.25 12.30 -11.71
CA PHE A 5 24.28 11.68 -13.03
C PHE A 5 25.47 12.18 -13.86
N TYR A 6 25.75 13.48 -13.80
CA TYR A 6 26.82 14.09 -14.57
C TYR A 6 28.21 13.61 -14.13
N ASP A 7 28.39 13.33 -12.84
CA ASP A 7 29.64 12.74 -12.31
C ASP A 7 29.93 11.34 -12.89
N VAL A 8 28.87 10.57 -13.15
CA VAL A 8 28.98 9.22 -13.73
C VAL A 8 29.21 9.33 -15.23
N GLU A 9 28.54 10.27 -15.90
CA GLU A 9 28.74 10.56 -17.32
C GLU A 9 30.18 11.03 -17.61
N GLU A 10 30.73 11.93 -16.80
CA GLU A 10 32.09 12.43 -16.95
C GLU A 10 33.12 11.31 -16.81
N LYS A 11 32.95 10.43 -15.81
CA LYS A 11 33.81 9.24 -15.64
C LYS A 11 33.71 8.28 -16.82
N ALA A 12 32.53 8.10 -17.40
CA ALA A 12 32.34 7.28 -18.58
C ALA A 12 33.06 7.88 -19.81
N LYS A 13 32.97 9.20 -20.00
CA LYS A 13 33.68 9.94 -21.05
C LYS A 13 35.19 9.92 -20.87
N ALA A 14 35.67 9.95 -19.63
CA ALA A 14 37.09 9.81 -19.27
C ALA A 14 37.65 8.39 -19.46
N GLY A 15 36.84 7.43 -19.92
CA GLY A 15 37.27 6.09 -20.28
C GLY A 15 37.05 5.01 -19.22
N ASN A 16 36.37 5.32 -18.10
CA ASN A 16 36.07 4.32 -17.08
C ASN A 16 35.01 3.32 -17.57
N GLU A 17 35.39 2.05 -17.70
CA GLU A 17 34.53 0.98 -18.20
C GLU A 17 33.32 0.69 -17.30
N TYR A 18 33.49 0.78 -15.98
CA TYR A 18 32.38 0.58 -15.03
C TYR A 18 31.34 1.69 -15.13
N ALA A 19 31.78 2.94 -15.34
CA ALA A 19 30.86 4.06 -15.53
C ALA A 19 30.08 3.94 -16.84
N LYS A 20 30.72 3.45 -17.92
CA LYS A 20 30.03 3.15 -19.18
C LYS A 20 28.98 2.05 -18.99
N GLN A 21 29.29 0.99 -18.25
CA GLN A 21 28.34 -0.08 -17.95
C GLN A 21 27.11 0.43 -17.18
N VAL A 22 27.31 1.28 -16.18
CA VAL A 22 26.20 1.89 -15.41
C VAL A 22 25.32 2.78 -16.29
N MET A 23 25.93 3.59 -17.17
CA MET A 23 25.19 4.43 -18.13
C MET A 23 24.37 3.57 -19.10
N GLN A 24 24.93 2.47 -19.59
CA GLN A 24 24.25 1.53 -20.48
C GLN A 24 23.08 0.82 -19.75
N SER A 25 23.30 0.36 -18.52
CA SER A 25 22.26 -0.24 -17.67
C SER A 25 21.06 0.69 -17.43
N TRP A 26 21.31 2.00 -17.26
CA TRP A 26 20.24 3.00 -17.18
C TRP A 26 19.53 3.23 -18.51
N ALA A 27 20.27 3.28 -19.61
CA ALA A 27 19.71 3.45 -20.95
C ALA A 27 18.82 2.26 -21.37
N ASP A 28 19.24 1.04 -21.04
CA ASP A 28 18.52 -0.20 -21.28
C ASP A 28 17.36 -0.43 -20.28
N ALA A 29 17.14 0.52 -19.36
CA ALA A 29 16.11 0.47 -18.34
C ALA A 29 16.14 -0.81 -17.49
N GLU A 30 17.33 -1.36 -17.25
CA GLU A 30 17.50 -2.60 -16.48
C GLU A 30 16.90 -2.48 -15.07
N TRP A 31 16.94 -1.28 -14.48
CA TRP A 31 16.32 -0.97 -13.19
C TRP A 31 14.79 -1.21 -13.16
N PHE A 32 14.14 -1.19 -14.32
CA PHE A 32 12.71 -1.46 -14.50
C PHE A 32 12.48 -2.88 -15.02
N LEU A 33 13.19 -3.29 -16.07
CA LEU A 33 12.99 -4.58 -16.74
C LEU A 33 13.42 -5.78 -15.89
N ASN A 34 14.39 -5.61 -14.99
CA ASN A 34 14.80 -6.69 -14.07
C ASN A 34 13.80 -6.89 -12.92
N ARG A 35 12.78 -6.03 -12.78
CA ARG A 35 11.74 -6.23 -11.77
C ARG A 35 10.73 -7.26 -12.27
N PRO A 36 10.24 -8.15 -11.40
CA PRO A 36 9.23 -9.12 -11.80
C PRO A 36 7.99 -8.39 -12.34
N ALA A 37 7.53 -8.80 -13.53
CA ALA A 37 6.31 -8.29 -14.12
C ALA A 37 5.11 -8.59 -13.22
N LEU A 38 4.08 -7.73 -13.30
CA LEU A 38 2.82 -7.98 -12.60
C LEU A 38 2.16 -9.23 -13.17
N ALA A 39 1.78 -10.17 -12.30
CA ALA A 39 1.06 -11.37 -12.72
C ALA A 39 -0.30 -11.00 -13.34
N GLU A 40 -0.67 -11.68 -14.44
CA GLU A 40 -1.97 -11.49 -15.10
C GLU A 40 -3.15 -11.85 -14.18
N LYS A 41 -2.92 -12.77 -13.23
CA LYS A 41 -3.89 -13.20 -12.23
C LYS A 41 -3.28 -13.17 -10.83
N LEU A 42 -3.92 -12.44 -9.93
CA LEU A 42 -3.59 -12.39 -8.51
C LEU A 42 -4.72 -13.05 -7.71
N THR A 43 -4.36 -13.99 -6.84
CA THR A 43 -5.30 -14.58 -5.87
C THR A 43 -5.06 -13.90 -4.53
N VAL A 44 -6.10 -13.29 -3.97
CA VAL A 44 -6.04 -12.50 -2.74
C VAL A 44 -7.15 -12.89 -1.79
N THR A 45 -6.89 -12.79 -0.50
CA THR A 45 -7.92 -12.90 0.55
C THR A 45 -8.50 -11.51 0.79
N VAL A 46 -9.82 -11.40 0.71
CA VAL A 46 -10.51 -10.12 0.88
C VAL A 46 -10.68 -9.80 2.36
N PHE A 47 -10.14 -8.66 2.79
CA PHE A 47 -10.49 -7.99 4.04
C PHE A 47 -11.52 -6.91 3.72
N LYS A 48 -12.80 -7.23 3.95
CA LYS A 48 -13.93 -6.36 3.60
C LYS A 48 -14.30 -5.46 4.77
N VAL A 49 -14.42 -4.16 4.50
CA VAL A 49 -14.95 -3.14 5.41
C VAL A 49 -16.22 -2.57 4.79
N THR A 50 -17.37 -2.75 5.44
CA THR A 50 -18.65 -2.27 4.91
C THR A 50 -18.79 -0.75 5.03
N GLY A 51 -19.48 -0.14 4.07
CA GLY A 51 -19.75 1.29 4.06
C GLY A 51 -18.55 2.15 3.65
N GLU A 52 -18.50 3.37 4.21
CA GLU A 52 -17.49 4.37 3.88
C GLU A 52 -16.30 4.31 4.86
N THR A 53 -15.11 4.07 4.32
CA THR A 53 -13.84 4.20 5.04
C THR A 53 -13.26 5.60 4.81
N ASN A 54 -13.25 6.42 5.86
CA ASN A 54 -12.56 7.71 5.89
C ASN A 54 -11.07 7.51 6.23
N THR A 55 -10.23 8.44 5.79
CA THR A 55 -8.84 8.56 6.23
C THR A 55 -8.64 8.60 7.76
N ASP A 56 -9.61 9.11 8.53
CA ASP A 56 -9.54 9.09 10.01
C ASP A 56 -9.75 7.70 10.60
N ASP A 57 -10.55 6.84 9.95
CA ASP A 57 -10.72 5.45 10.35
C ASP A 57 -9.41 4.66 10.23
N LEU A 58 -8.59 5.02 9.24
CA LEU A 58 -7.32 4.36 8.94
C LEU A 58 -6.13 5.01 9.67
N SER A 59 -6.21 6.29 10.00
CA SER A 59 -5.18 7.04 10.72
C SER A 59 -5.86 8.09 11.61
N PRO A 60 -6.29 7.76 12.83
CA PRO A 60 -7.05 8.67 13.68
C PRO A 60 -6.29 9.95 14.03
N ALA A 61 -6.98 11.08 14.10
CA ALA A 61 -6.37 12.37 14.45
C ALA A 61 -5.68 12.40 15.83
N PRO A 62 -6.23 11.78 16.91
CA PRO A 62 -5.57 11.73 18.21
C PRO A 62 -4.21 11.03 18.20
N ASP A 63 -4.00 10.12 17.24
CA ASP A 63 -2.77 9.34 17.09
C ASP A 63 -1.82 9.97 16.04
N ALA A 64 -2.04 11.22 15.65
CA ALA A 64 -1.19 11.89 14.66
C ALA A 64 0.28 11.99 15.08
N TRP A 65 0.56 11.99 16.39
CA TRP A 65 1.92 12.02 16.95
C TRP A 65 2.72 10.75 16.65
N SER A 66 2.07 9.59 16.49
CA SER A 66 2.75 8.32 16.23
C SER A 66 2.98 8.06 14.74
N ARG A 67 2.47 8.90 13.83
CA ARG A 67 2.62 8.77 12.37
C ARG A 67 4.06 8.53 11.87
N PRO A 68 5.11 9.13 12.45
CA PRO A 68 6.49 8.83 12.04
C PRO A 68 6.90 7.38 12.33
N ASP A 69 6.31 6.75 13.33
CA ASP A 69 6.53 5.35 13.71
C ASP A 69 5.42 4.48 13.09
N ILE A 70 5.71 3.94 11.90
CA ILE A 70 4.73 3.17 11.11
C ILE A 70 4.22 1.92 11.87
N PRO A 71 5.08 1.07 12.48
CA PRO A 71 4.61 -0.06 13.27
C PRO A 71 3.69 0.34 14.42
N LEU A 72 4.04 1.39 15.17
CA LEU A 72 3.23 1.86 16.30
C LEU A 72 1.90 2.45 15.82
N HIS A 73 1.93 3.26 14.77
CA HIS A 73 0.73 3.92 14.25
C HIS A 73 -0.25 2.93 13.59
N ALA A 74 0.27 1.85 12.98
CA ALA A 74 -0.57 0.81 12.39
C ALA A 74 -1.50 0.15 13.42
N LEU A 75 -1.12 0.09 14.70
CA LEU A 75 -1.99 -0.45 15.76
C LEU A 75 -3.29 0.35 15.91
N ALA A 76 -3.30 1.64 15.56
CA ALA A 76 -4.47 2.50 15.69
C ALA A 76 -5.45 2.42 14.50
N MET A 77 -5.09 1.70 13.42
CA MET A 77 -5.94 1.57 12.24
C MET A 77 -7.21 0.77 12.57
N LEU A 78 -8.39 1.31 12.24
CA LEU A 78 -9.70 0.71 12.53
C LEU A 78 -9.92 0.36 14.01
N LYS A 79 -9.32 1.12 14.94
CA LYS A 79 -9.48 0.91 16.38
C LYS A 79 -10.90 1.15 16.91
N ASN A 80 -11.71 1.92 16.18
CA ASN A 80 -13.11 2.14 16.51
C ASN A 80 -13.95 1.01 15.90
N ALA A 81 -14.75 0.33 16.72
CA ALA A 81 -15.57 -0.80 16.28
C ALA A 81 -16.57 -0.38 15.19
N ARG A 82 -16.72 -1.23 14.16
CA ARG A 82 -17.64 -1.03 13.03
C ARG A 82 -18.20 -2.38 12.62
N GLU A 83 -19.25 -2.36 11.80
CA GLU A 83 -19.83 -3.59 11.28
C GLU A 83 -18.78 -4.43 10.53
N GLY A 84 -18.62 -5.69 10.94
CA GLY A 84 -17.64 -6.62 10.36
C GLY A 84 -16.19 -6.42 10.79
N ILE A 85 -15.91 -5.45 11.67
CA ILE A 85 -14.56 -5.13 12.17
C ILE A 85 -14.55 -5.19 13.69
N GLU A 86 -13.75 -6.11 14.22
CA GLU A 86 -13.62 -6.35 15.66
C GLU A 86 -12.22 -5.92 16.12
N PRO A 87 -12.07 -4.72 16.71
CA PRO A 87 -10.79 -4.26 17.23
C PRO A 87 -10.34 -5.12 18.42
N ASP A 88 -9.06 -5.42 18.51
CA ASP A 88 -8.47 -6.15 19.63
C ASP A 88 -8.65 -5.41 20.96
N GLN A 89 -8.54 -4.07 20.93
CA GLN A 89 -8.85 -3.19 22.06
C GLN A 89 -9.62 -1.96 21.56
N PRO A 90 -10.95 -1.91 21.73
CA PRO A 90 -11.76 -0.81 21.21
C PRO A 90 -11.24 0.58 21.64
N GLY A 91 -11.00 1.44 20.65
CA GLY A 91 -10.49 2.81 20.83
C GLY A 91 -8.96 2.93 20.96
N VAL A 92 -8.23 1.81 21.06
CA VAL A 92 -6.77 1.78 21.26
C VAL A 92 -6.07 0.96 20.18
N VAL A 93 -6.48 -0.30 19.97
CA VAL A 93 -5.87 -1.25 19.04
C VAL A 93 -6.90 -1.79 18.06
N GLY A 94 -6.57 -1.73 16.77
CA GLY A 94 -7.35 -2.24 15.65
C GLY A 94 -7.51 -3.77 15.59
N PRO A 95 -8.09 -4.29 14.51
CA PRO A 95 -8.45 -5.70 14.34
C PRO A 95 -7.24 -6.57 13.94
N ILE A 96 -6.20 -6.59 14.75
CA ILE A 96 -4.93 -7.29 14.43
C ILE A 96 -5.16 -8.80 14.32
N LYS A 97 -5.86 -9.40 15.30
CA LYS A 97 -6.14 -10.84 15.27
C LYS A 97 -6.97 -11.27 14.07
N GLN A 98 -7.95 -10.45 13.68
CA GLN A 98 -8.79 -10.71 12.51
C GLN A 98 -7.94 -10.70 11.23
N ILE A 99 -7.01 -9.75 11.10
CA ILE A 99 -6.09 -9.66 9.97
C ILE A 99 -5.11 -10.85 9.95
N GLU A 100 -4.54 -11.21 11.10
CA GLU A 100 -3.65 -12.38 11.21
C GLU A 100 -4.36 -13.69 10.84
N ALA A 101 -5.61 -13.88 11.29
CA ALA A 101 -6.43 -15.03 10.92
C ALA A 101 -6.71 -15.10 9.41
N LEU A 102 -6.86 -13.94 8.74
CA LEU A 102 -7.00 -13.89 7.28
C LEU A 102 -5.67 -14.15 6.57
N GLN A 103 -4.53 -13.73 7.12
CA GLN A 103 -3.20 -14.02 6.58
C GLN A 103 -2.88 -15.52 6.61
N GLN A 104 -3.38 -16.25 7.63
CA GLN A 104 -3.21 -17.70 7.73
C GLN A 104 -3.83 -18.48 6.55
N LYS A 105 -4.71 -17.85 5.76
CA LYS A 105 -5.27 -18.46 4.52
C LYS A 105 -4.24 -18.59 3.39
N GLY A 106 -3.02 -18.07 3.56
CA GLY A 106 -1.90 -18.28 2.63
C GLY A 106 -1.91 -17.40 1.37
N PHE A 107 -2.86 -16.46 1.26
CA PHE A 107 -2.91 -15.49 0.17
C PHE A 107 -2.72 -14.06 0.70
N PRO A 108 -2.12 -13.16 -0.10
CA PRO A 108 -2.01 -11.74 0.24
C PRO A 108 -3.39 -11.14 0.54
N LEU A 109 -3.46 -10.23 1.50
CA LEU A 109 -4.71 -9.54 1.82
C LEU A 109 -4.96 -8.37 0.87
N ALA A 110 -6.21 -8.22 0.46
CA ALA A 110 -6.71 -7.06 -0.27
C ALA A 110 -7.75 -6.33 0.58
N TYR A 111 -7.56 -5.02 0.77
CA TYR A 111 -8.52 -4.17 1.46
C TYR A 111 -9.66 -3.82 0.51
N VAL A 112 -10.90 -4.12 0.88
CA VAL A 112 -12.08 -3.87 0.05
C VAL A 112 -13.12 -3.11 0.85
N GLY A 113 -13.59 -1.99 0.32
CA GLY A 113 -14.68 -1.23 0.91
C GLY A 113 -15.65 -0.67 -0.12
N ASP A 114 -16.85 -0.29 0.30
CA ASP A 114 -17.86 0.24 -0.62
C ASP A 114 -17.45 1.63 -1.12
N VAL A 115 -16.99 2.49 -0.21
CA VAL A 115 -16.35 3.79 -0.50
C VAL A 115 -15.07 3.89 0.32
N VAL A 116 -13.93 4.16 -0.32
CA VAL A 116 -12.62 4.18 0.38
C VAL A 116 -11.87 5.49 0.15
N GLY A 117 -11.32 6.03 1.23
CA GLY A 117 -10.37 7.14 1.21
C GLY A 117 -11.00 8.52 1.09
N THR A 118 -12.25 8.67 1.52
CA THR A 118 -12.88 9.99 1.70
C THR A 118 -12.24 10.70 2.89
N GLY A 119 -12.20 12.03 2.87
CA GLY A 119 -11.55 12.85 3.90
C GLY A 119 -10.22 13.48 3.46
N SER A 120 -9.53 14.13 4.42
CA SER A 120 -8.39 14.99 4.16
C SER A 120 -7.17 14.22 3.61
N SER A 121 -6.40 14.87 2.73
CA SER A 121 -5.10 14.35 2.29
C SER A 121 -4.14 14.35 3.48
N ARG A 122 -4.01 13.20 4.16
CA ARG A 122 -3.07 12.99 5.26
C ARG A 122 -1.74 12.46 4.71
N ASN A 123 -1.18 13.16 3.72
CA ASN A 123 0.16 12.90 3.20
C ASN A 123 1.18 13.69 4.04
N PRO A 124 2.00 13.05 4.89
CA PRO A 124 3.09 13.75 5.55
C PRO A 124 4.14 14.14 4.51
N PRO A 125 4.70 15.38 4.57
CA PRO A 125 5.73 15.84 3.63
C PRO A 125 7.08 15.10 3.74
N LEU A 126 7.26 14.22 4.73
CA LEU A 126 8.52 13.52 5.03
C LEU A 126 8.49 12.00 4.75
N THR A 127 7.37 11.46 4.28
CA THR A 127 7.26 10.04 3.90
C THR A 127 6.89 9.97 2.42
N PRO A 128 7.67 9.29 1.56
CA PRO A 128 7.33 9.22 0.15
C PRO A 128 6.01 8.46 0.03
N PHE A 129 4.92 9.16 -0.27
CA PHE A 129 3.67 8.63 -0.81
C PHE A 129 2.88 7.59 0.01
N CYS A 130 3.28 7.27 1.24
CA CYS A 130 2.96 5.98 1.85
C CYS A 130 2.83 6.08 3.39
N GLY A 131 1.83 6.82 3.90
CA GLY A 131 1.47 6.75 5.33
C GLY A 131 0.35 5.75 5.56
N LEU A 132 -0.83 6.10 5.05
CA LEU A 132 -2.03 5.26 5.08
C LEU A 132 -1.83 3.89 4.42
N TRP A 133 -1.12 3.89 3.29
CA TRP A 133 -0.88 2.69 2.49
C TRP A 133 0.31 1.88 3.00
N ALA A 134 1.31 2.52 3.63
CA ALA A 134 2.36 1.78 4.33
C ALA A 134 1.80 1.09 5.57
N MET A 135 0.82 1.68 6.25
CA MET A 135 0.12 1.02 7.35
C MET A 135 -0.64 -0.21 6.88
N ILE A 136 -1.44 -0.10 5.80
CA ILE A 136 -2.10 -1.28 5.23
C ILE A 136 -1.06 -2.31 4.77
N PHE A 137 0.05 -1.89 4.15
CA PHE A 137 1.15 -2.75 3.72
C PHE A 137 1.85 -3.46 4.89
N HIS A 138 2.10 -2.74 5.99
CA HIS A 138 2.76 -3.24 7.19
C HIS A 138 1.83 -4.18 7.97
N MET A 139 0.57 -3.79 8.15
CA MET A 139 -0.42 -4.56 8.88
C MET A 139 -0.88 -5.80 8.10
N CYS A 140 -1.02 -5.70 6.78
CA CYS A 140 -1.31 -6.85 5.92
C CYS A 140 -0.07 -7.67 5.55
N ARG A 141 1.15 -7.28 5.99
CA ARG A 141 2.44 -7.92 5.66
C ARG A 141 2.54 -8.39 4.21
N THR A 142 2.01 -7.61 3.27
CA THR A 142 1.97 -8.01 1.86
C THR A 142 3.27 -7.63 1.18
N ASN A 143 4.03 -8.60 0.65
CA ASN A 143 5.16 -8.36 -0.26
C ASN A 143 4.71 -7.92 -1.68
N ALA A 144 3.41 -7.76 -1.91
CA ALA A 144 2.83 -7.38 -3.18
C ALA A 144 2.04 -6.07 -3.05
N ALA A 145 1.91 -5.35 -4.16
CA ALA A 145 1.11 -4.14 -4.26
C ALA A 145 -0.24 -4.32 -3.53
N VAL A 146 -0.54 -3.44 -2.57
CA VAL A 146 -1.85 -3.43 -1.92
C VAL A 146 -2.88 -3.13 -3.00
N VAL A 147 -3.68 -4.14 -3.33
CA VAL A 147 -4.84 -3.96 -4.21
C VAL A 147 -5.96 -3.47 -3.30
N CYS A 148 -6.21 -2.16 -3.27
CA CYS A 148 -7.50 -1.69 -2.79
C CYS A 148 -8.48 -1.70 -3.94
N ALA A 149 -9.55 -2.46 -3.77
CA ALA A 149 -10.70 -2.41 -4.64
C ALA A 149 -11.82 -1.68 -3.91
N SER A 150 -12.46 -0.73 -4.57
CA SER A 150 -13.76 -0.24 -4.13
C SER A 150 -14.83 -0.83 -5.02
N ALA A 151 -15.92 -1.29 -4.40
CA ALA A 151 -17.07 -1.79 -5.12
C ALA A 151 -17.84 -0.68 -5.86
N VAL A 152 -17.75 0.58 -5.38
CA VAL A 152 -18.59 1.68 -5.89
C VAL A 152 -17.77 2.93 -6.22
N LYS A 153 -16.91 3.43 -5.32
CA LYS A 153 -16.20 4.70 -5.52
C LYS A 153 -14.88 4.81 -4.72
N LEU A 154 -13.78 5.05 -5.43
CA LEU A 154 -12.52 5.52 -4.84
C LEU A 154 -12.47 7.03 -4.92
N HIS A 155 -12.20 7.71 -3.81
CA HIS A 155 -12.10 9.17 -3.80
C HIS A 155 -10.84 9.63 -4.57
N PRO A 156 -10.89 10.66 -5.44
CA PRO A 156 -9.74 11.06 -6.25
C PRO A 156 -8.49 11.43 -5.45
N SER A 157 -8.63 11.98 -4.24
CA SER A 157 -7.48 12.25 -3.34
C SER A 157 -6.74 10.99 -2.89
N SER A 158 -7.38 9.82 -2.96
CA SER A 158 -6.78 8.52 -2.69
C SER A 158 -6.13 7.87 -3.92
N LEU A 159 -6.37 8.44 -5.11
CA LEU A 159 -5.89 7.98 -6.41
C LEU A 159 -4.88 8.96 -7.00
N THR A 160 -3.59 8.65 -6.94
CA THR A 160 -2.61 9.33 -7.78
C THR A 160 -2.43 8.62 -9.12
N ARG A 161 -1.92 9.36 -10.11
CA ARG A 161 -1.87 9.05 -11.57
C ARG A 161 -1.23 7.69 -11.97
N TRP A 162 -0.71 6.94 -11.00
CA TRP A 162 -0.01 5.66 -11.18
C TRP A 162 -0.86 4.43 -10.83
N LYS A 163 -2.16 4.59 -10.54
CA LYS A 163 -3.06 3.46 -10.21
C LYS A 163 -3.86 3.00 -11.42
N THR A 164 -3.63 1.74 -11.84
CA THR A 164 -4.35 1.08 -12.93
C THR A 164 -5.72 0.59 -12.47
N ARG A 165 -6.75 0.74 -13.32
CA ARG A 165 -8.10 0.20 -13.06
C ARG A 165 -8.08 -1.31 -13.33
N VAL A 166 -8.27 -2.14 -12.29
CA VAL A 166 -8.31 -3.61 -12.42
C VAL A 166 -9.77 -4.07 -12.48
N HIS A 167 -10.11 -4.94 -13.44
CA HIS A 167 -11.39 -5.64 -13.46
C HIS A 167 -11.33 -6.81 -12.48
N CYS A 168 -12.12 -6.75 -11.41
CA CYS A 168 -12.20 -7.82 -10.40
C CYS A 168 -13.35 -8.77 -10.75
N GLN A 169 -13.07 -10.06 -10.92
CA GLN A 169 -14.09 -11.11 -10.95
C GLN A 169 -14.07 -11.84 -9.61
N SER A 170 -15.13 -11.71 -8.81
CA SER A 170 -15.27 -12.44 -7.55
C SER A 170 -15.94 -13.80 -7.79
N LYS A 171 -15.32 -14.88 -7.28
CA LYS A 171 -16.01 -16.15 -7.02
C LYS A 171 -16.09 -16.32 -5.51
N SER A 172 -17.30 -16.15 -4.98
CA SER A 172 -17.62 -16.44 -3.58
C SER A 172 -17.72 -17.95 -3.41
N THR A 173 -16.82 -18.55 -2.63
CA THR A 173 -17.04 -19.89 -2.06
C THR A 173 -17.48 -19.68 -0.62
N SER A 174 -18.79 -19.77 -0.39
CA SER A 174 -19.38 -19.83 0.95
C SER A 174 -19.00 -21.15 1.60
N LEU A 175 -18.23 -21.10 2.68
CA LEU A 175 -18.13 -22.24 3.60
C LEU A 175 -19.48 -22.30 4.33
N THR A 176 -20.20 -23.39 4.08
CA THR A 176 -21.38 -23.82 4.86
C THR A 176 -20.91 -24.72 5.99
#